data_AF-A0A552E6L2-F1
#
_entry.id   AF-A0A552E6L2-F1
#
_cell.length_a   1.000
_cell.length_b   1.000
_cell.length_c   1.000
_cell.angle_alpha   90.00
_cell.angle_beta   90.00
_cell.angle_gamma   90.00
#
_symmetry.space_group_name_H-M   'P 1'
#
loop_
_entity.id
_entity.type
_entity.pdbx_description
1 polymer ?
#
loop_
_entity_poly.entity_id
_entity_poly.type
_entity_poly.pdbx_seq_one_letter_code
_entity_poly.pdbx_strand_id
1 'polypeptide(L)' 'MTLSTTDTITENANEGTDTVQSSVTYTLGNNLENLTLTGTANINGTGNTLNNII' A
#
# COMPACT_ATOMS: atom_id res chain seq x y z
N MET A 1 7.65 -1.30 7.51
CA MET A 1 6.93 -2.55 7.82
C MET A 1 6.90 -3.38 6.54
N THR A 2 7.38 -4.62 6.55
CA THR A 2 7.34 -5.50 5.37
C THR A 2 6.04 -6.28 5.39
N LEU A 3 5.15 -6.05 4.41
CA LEU A 3 3.85 -6.70 4.39
C LEU A 3 3.91 -8.15 3.91
N SER A 4 3.17 -9.02 4.60
CA SER A 4 2.79 -10.35 4.12
C SER A 4 1.38 -10.33 3.50
N THR A 5 0.98 -11.37 2.77
CA THR A 5 -0.33 -11.44 2.09
C THR A 5 -1.54 -11.44 3.03
N THR A 6 -1.33 -11.50 4.35
CA THR A 6 -2.40 -11.47 5.37
C THR A 6 -2.43 -10.16 6.16
N ASP A 7 -1.52 -9.24 5.89
CA ASP A 7 -1.45 -8.00 6.65
C ASP A 7 -2.58 -7.06 6.19
N THR A 8 -3.34 -6.55 7.17
CA THR A 8 -4.33 -5.50 6.93
C THR A 8 -3.79 -4.22 7.54
N ILE A 9 -3.56 -3.20 6.72
CA ILE A 9 -3.22 -1.86 7.18
C ILE A 9 -4.51 -1.04 7.21
N THR A 10 -4.78 -0.44 8.36
CA THR A 10 -5.90 0.50 8.54
C THR A 10 -5.31 1.82 9.03
N GLU A 11 -5.70 2.89 8.36
CA GLU A 11 -5.29 4.25 8.67
C GLU A 11 -6.55 5.11 8.81
N ASN A 12 -6.57 6.02 9.79
CA ASN A 12 -7.70 6.94 9.92
C ASN A 12 -7.55 8.11 8.96
N ALA A 13 -8.65 8.81 8.72
CA ALA A 13 -8.62 9.99 7.86
C ALA A 13 -7.84 11.13 8.53
N ASN A 14 -7.11 11.90 7.72
CA ASN A 14 -6.33 13.09 8.11
C ASN A 14 -5.11 12.80 9.00
N GLU A 15 -4.54 11.59 8.92
CA GLU A 15 -3.32 11.24 9.66
C GLU A 15 -2.04 11.65 8.93
N GLY A 16 -2.10 11.94 7.63
CA GLY A 16 -0.99 12.54 6.91
C GLY A 16 -0.90 12.06 5.48
N THR A 17 0.32 11.71 5.06
CA THR A 17 0.60 11.04 3.80
C THR A 17 1.44 9.82 4.12
N ASP A 18 0.91 8.66 3.80
CA ASP A 18 1.41 7.39 4.31
C ASP A 18 1.97 6.52 3.18
N THR A 19 3.00 5.75 3.53
CA THR A 19 3.75 4.94 2.56
C THR A 19 3.77 3.48 2.96
N VAL A 20 3.17 2.66 2.10
CA VAL A 20 3.19 1.21 2.20
C VAL A 20 4.36 0.64 1.41
N GLN A 21 5.16 -0.21 2.04
CA GLN A 21 6.23 -0.98 1.36
C GLN A 21 5.85 -2.46 1.34
N SER A 22 5.47 -2.98 0.17
CA SER A 22 5.00 -4.36 0.02
C SER A 22 5.97 -5.20 -0.80
N SER A 23 6.27 -6.42 -0.35
CA SER A 23 7.03 -7.41 -1.12
C SER A 23 6.13 -8.36 -1.94
N VAL A 24 4.81 -8.16 -1.86
CA VAL A 24 3.77 -8.95 -2.52
C VAL A 24 2.78 -8.05 -3.26
N THR A 25 1.94 -8.64 -4.12
CA THR A 25 0.82 -7.92 -4.74
C THR A 25 -0.05 -7.29 -3.66
N TYR A 26 -0.32 -5.98 -3.80
CA TYR A 26 -0.99 -5.21 -2.76
C TYR A 26 -1.98 -4.21 -3.35
N THR A 27 -3.08 -4.00 -2.63
CA THR A 27 -4.08 -2.97 -2.92
C THR A 27 -4.11 -1.99 -1.75
N LEU A 28 -3.97 -0.70 -2.02
CA LEU A 28 -4.07 0.32 -0.97
C LEU A 28 -5.48 0.29 -0.37
N GLY A 29 -5.53 0.20 0.97
CA GLY A 29 -6.75 0.44 1.73
C GLY A 29 -7.11 1.93 1.74
N ASN A 30 -8.24 2.28 2.34
CA ASN A 30 -8.63 3.69 2.51
C ASN A 30 -7.56 4.49 3.24
N ASN A 31 -7.47 5.78 2.91
CA ASN A 31 -6.56 6.79 3.47
C ASN A 31 -5.07 6.60 3.14
N LEU A 32 -4.64 5.46 2.60
CA LEU A 32 -3.25 5.29 2.18
C LEU A 32 -2.97 5.90 0.79
N GLU A 33 -1.92 6.69 0.64
CA GLU A 33 -1.60 7.37 -0.62
C GLU A 33 -0.47 6.72 -1.43
N ASN A 34 0.59 6.26 -0.77
CA ASN A 34 1.79 5.80 -1.47
C ASN A 34 1.99 4.29 -1.32
N LEU A 35 2.35 3.63 -2.42
CA LEU A 35 2.77 2.24 -2.45
C LEU A 35 4.16 2.16 -3.08
N THR A 36 5.03 1.34 -2.50
CA THR A 36 6.31 0.95 -3.09
C THR A 36 6.43 -0.56 -3.06
N LEU A 37 6.60 -1.17 -4.23
CA LEU A 37 6.80 -2.60 -4.36
C LEU A 37 8.29 -2.93 -4.22
N THR A 38 8.62 -3.76 -3.23
CA THR A 38 10.00 -4.15 -2.91
C THR A 38 10.31 -5.61 -3.25
N GLY A 39 9.30 -6.37 -3.68
CA GLY A 39 9.44 -7.77 -4.07
C GLY A 39 10.08 -7.91 -5.45
N THR A 40 10.77 -9.02 -5.66
CA THR A 40 11.45 -9.34 -6.93
C THR A 40 10.62 -10.27 -7.84
N ALA A 41 9.53 -10.81 -7.32
CA ALA A 41 8.56 -11.58 -8.11
C ALA A 41 7.71 -10.65 -8.99
N ASN A 42 6.95 -11.23 -9.93
CA ASN A 42 6.01 -10.47 -10.74
C ASN A 42 4.78 -10.10 -9.88
N ILE A 43 4.81 -8.92 -9.25
CA ILE A 43 3.80 -8.42 -8.31
C ILE A 43 3.17 -7.14 -8.83
N ASN A 44 1.93 -6.89 -8.43
CA ASN A 44 1.16 -5.73 -8.87
C ASN A 44 0.79 -4.83 -7.68
N GLY A 45 0.78 -3.52 -7.93
CA GLY A 45 0.21 -2.53 -7.02
C GLY A 45 -1.14 -2.07 -7.56
N THR A 46 -2.14 -1.97 -6.69
CA THR A 46 -3.45 -1.40 -7.02
C THR A 46 -3.73 -0.22 -6.09
N GLY A 47 -4.10 0.92 -6.66
CA GLY A 47 -4.48 2.11 -5.91
C GLY A 47 -5.89 2.01 -5.31
N ASN A 48 -6.30 3.06 -4.61
CA ASN A 48 -7.65 3.28 -4.13
C ASN A 48 -8.27 4.48 -4.89
N THR A 49 -9.32 5.08 -4.34
CA THR A 49 -10.03 6.22 -4.96
C THR A 49 -9.37 7.58 -4.69
N LEU A 50 -8.22 7.63 -4.01
CA LEU A 50 -7.45 8.84 -3.74
C LEU A 50 -6.44 9.12 -4.87
N ASN A 51 -5.63 10.15 -4.68
CA ASN A 51 -4.49 10.42 -5.56
C ASN A 51 -3.30 9.56 -5.12
N ASN A 52 -3.12 8.39 -5.74
CA ASN A 52 -2.06 7.47 -5.36
C ASN A 52 -0.75 7.69 -6.12
N ILE A 53 0.37 7.38 -5.46
CA ILE A 53 1.70 7.22 -6.06
C ILE A 53 2.12 5.75 -5.89
N ILE A 54 2.41 5.04 -6.98
CA ILE A 54 2.71 3.59 -7.02
C ILE A 54 3.97 3.33 -7.84
#